data_AF-A0A847VE99-F1
#
_entry.id   AF-A0A847VE99-F1
#
_cell.length_a   1.000
_cell.length_b   1.000
_cell.length_c   1.000
_cell.angle_alpha   90.00
_cell.angle_beta   90.00
_cell.angle_gamma   90.00
#
_symmetry.space_group_name_H-M   'P 1'
#
loop_
_entity.id
_entity.type
_entity.pdbx_description
1 polymer ?
#
loop_
_entity_poly.entity_id
_entity_poly.type
_entity_poly.pdbx_seq_one_letter_code
_entity_poly.pdbx_strand_id
1 'polypeptide(L)'
;MKRKWYTNWLLVITLCLLFSSFGIFVFSFRKNITVTKCIYGDSQEGNCICTKEGEIVCEEDIEKKDEQEVVGREFVSDDLNFNYSFLNFFDAKTFTQDRVKFKEISHVQDGLRISVERVSECNEKKEMATQLGFYKLESERLTLTTRSNLTDSSFYISCIVDNTFLIRDFNIEDLNIFDIYYQDEMDVIYRANNCVYEGYIRNSDDVYKSANNCYLCKCINGE
;
A
#
# COMPACT_ATOMS: atom_id res chain seq x y z
N MET A 1 25.91 -65.55 -42.24
CA MET A 1 24.99 -64.62 -42.94
C MET A 1 24.88 -63.33 -42.14
N LYS A 2 25.38 -62.20 -42.65
CA LYS A 2 25.25 -60.88 -41.99
C LYS A 2 23.94 -60.24 -42.46
N ARG A 3 22.93 -60.19 -41.59
CA ARG A 3 21.62 -59.60 -41.85
C ARG A 3 21.74 -58.07 -41.81
N LYS A 4 21.82 -57.43 -42.99
CA LYS A 4 21.79 -55.97 -43.09
C LYS A 4 20.38 -55.49 -42.74
N TRP A 5 20.22 -54.89 -41.57
CA TRP A 5 19.01 -54.15 -41.21
C TRP A 5 18.99 -52.85 -42.01
N TYR A 6 18.03 -52.73 -42.93
CA TYR A 6 17.69 -51.45 -43.53
C TYR A 6 16.88 -50.65 -42.51
N THR A 7 17.56 -49.88 -41.68
CA THR A 7 16.90 -48.93 -40.78
C THR A 7 16.29 -47.83 -41.64
N ASN A 8 14.97 -47.65 -41.53
CA ASN A 8 14.29 -46.55 -42.19
C ASN A 8 14.63 -45.26 -41.43
N TRP A 9 15.65 -44.55 -41.90
CA TRP A 9 16.18 -43.34 -41.28
C TRP A 9 15.13 -42.23 -41.17
N LEU A 10 14.14 -42.20 -42.07
CA LEU A 10 13.03 -41.25 -41.98
C LEU A 10 12.23 -41.44 -40.68
N LEU A 11 12.04 -42.70 -40.27
CA LEU A 11 11.31 -43.10 -39.07
C LEU A 11 12.11 -42.77 -37.79
N VAL A 12 13.44 -42.87 -37.86
CA VAL A 12 14.33 -42.50 -36.75
C VAL A 12 14.31 -40.98 -36.53
N ILE A 13 14.37 -40.21 -37.62
CA ILE A 13 14.36 -38.74 -37.55
C ILE A 13 13.02 -38.22 -37.01
N THR A 14 11.89 -38.78 -37.48
CA THR A 14 10.57 -38.38 -36.97
C THR A 14 10.38 -38.71 -35.50
N LEU A 15 10.90 -39.85 -35.03
CA LEU A 15 10.89 -40.22 -33.62
C LEU A 15 11.72 -39.25 -32.78
N CYS A 16 12.94 -38.92 -33.21
CA CYS A 16 13.79 -37.94 -32.53
C CYS A 16 13.16 -36.55 -32.46
N LEU A 17 12.52 -36.10 -33.54
CA LEU A 17 11.83 -34.81 -33.56
C LEU A 17 10.65 -34.78 -32.59
N LEU A 18 9.87 -35.85 -32.53
CA LEU A 18 8.74 -35.98 -31.61
C LEU A 18 9.19 -35.96 -30.14
N PHE A 19 10.27 -36.66 -29.80
CA PHE A 19 10.82 -36.60 -28.44
C PHE A 19 11.45 -35.24 -28.11
N SER A 20 12.04 -34.56 -29.09
CA SER A 20 12.57 -33.21 -28.89
C SER A 20 11.47 -32.18 -28.63
N SER A 21 10.35 -32.23 -29.38
CA SER A 21 9.21 -31.34 -29.16
C SER A 21 8.52 -31.63 -27.83
N PHE A 22 8.39 -32.91 -27.46
CA PHE A 22 7.84 -33.31 -26.16
C PHE A 22 8.73 -32.87 -25.00
N GLY A 23 10.07 -32.94 -25.16
CA GLY A 23 11.03 -32.45 -24.18
C GLY A 23 10.93 -30.94 -23.95
N ILE A 24 10.84 -30.17 -25.03
CA ILE A 24 10.64 -28.70 -24.95
C ILE A 24 9.29 -28.38 -24.31
N PHE A 25 8.24 -29.12 -24.66
CA PHE A 25 6.90 -28.94 -24.07
C PHE A 25 6.90 -29.21 -22.56
N VAL A 26 7.50 -30.32 -22.09
CA VAL A 26 7.61 -30.64 -20.67
C VAL A 26 8.49 -29.63 -19.93
N PHE A 27 9.58 -29.15 -20.54
CA PHE A 27 10.43 -28.12 -19.93
C PHE A 27 9.69 -26.78 -19.82
N SER A 28 8.91 -26.40 -20.83
CA SER A 28 8.04 -25.22 -20.79
C SER A 28 6.92 -25.36 -19.75
N PHE A 29 6.37 -26.57 -19.58
CA PHE A 29 5.34 -26.84 -18.57
C PHE A 29 5.92 -26.78 -17.16
N ARG A 30 7.14 -27.26 -16.93
CA ARG A 30 7.82 -27.13 -15.63
C ARG A 30 8.12 -25.68 -15.26
N LYS A 31 8.50 -24.82 -16.21
CA LYS A 31 8.67 -23.39 -15.95
C LYS A 31 7.35 -22.72 -15.56
N ASN A 32 6.22 -23.13 -16.16
CA ASN A 32 4.91 -22.57 -15.86
C ASN A 32 4.20 -23.21 -14.62
N ILE A 33 4.76 -24.26 -14.02
CA ILE A 33 4.24 -24.90 -12.79
C ILE A 33 5.18 -24.66 -11.59
N THR A 34 6.05 -23.65 -11.65
CA THR A 34 6.47 -23.02 -10.38
C THR A 34 5.25 -22.26 -9.90
N VAL A 35 4.38 -22.93 -9.16
CA VAL A 35 3.22 -22.34 -8.49
C VAL A 35 3.78 -21.50 -7.35
N THR A 36 4.29 -20.32 -7.68
CA THR A 36 4.39 -19.17 -6.78
C THR A 36 3.08 -18.39 -6.77
N LYS A 37 1.96 -18.98 -7.24
CA LYS A 37 0.65 -18.37 -7.04
C LYS A 37 0.34 -18.36 -5.55
N CYS A 38 0.22 -17.16 -4.99
CA CYS A 38 -0.22 -16.90 -3.62
C CYS A 38 -1.43 -17.79 -3.26
N ILE A 39 -1.21 -18.86 -2.49
CA ILE A 39 -2.26 -19.66 -1.87
C ILE A 39 -2.36 -19.15 -0.42
N TYR A 40 -3.53 -18.60 -0.10
CA TYR A 40 -3.89 -18.16 1.24
C TYR A 40 -3.59 -19.21 2.32
N GLY A 41 -3.01 -18.76 3.44
CA GLY A 41 -3.16 -19.44 4.73
C GLY A 41 -1.93 -20.10 5.33
N ASP A 42 -0.71 -19.74 4.93
CA ASP A 42 0.47 -20.07 5.74
C ASP A 42 1.04 -18.76 6.31
N SER A 43 1.02 -18.64 7.63
CA SER A 43 1.59 -17.50 8.34
C SER A 43 3.11 -17.58 8.23
N GLN A 44 3.67 -16.94 7.21
CA GLN A 44 5.09 -16.61 7.23
C GLN A 44 5.20 -15.17 7.75
N GLU A 45 5.93 -15.02 8.85
CA GLU A 45 6.30 -13.74 9.43
C GLU A 45 7.06 -12.93 8.39
N GLY A 46 6.47 -11.82 7.92
CA GLY A 46 7.10 -10.91 6.96
C GLY A 46 6.11 -10.13 6.09
N ASN A 47 6.49 -8.91 5.70
CA ASN A 47 5.73 -8.06 4.78
C ASN A 47 6.02 -8.49 3.33
N CYS A 48 5.17 -9.35 2.75
CA CYS A 48 5.28 -9.76 1.35
C CYS A 48 4.09 -9.28 0.52
N ILE A 49 4.35 -8.86 -0.72
CA ILE A 49 3.32 -8.44 -1.67
C ILE A 49 3.26 -9.40 -2.87
N CYS A 50 2.07 -9.61 -3.41
CA CYS A 50 1.85 -10.43 -4.60
C CYS A 50 1.77 -9.49 -5.82
N THR A 51 2.62 -9.69 -6.83
CA THR A 51 2.63 -8.89 -8.07
C THR A 51 1.41 -9.23 -8.95
N LYS A 52 1.16 -8.41 -9.99
CA LYS A 52 0.04 -8.65 -10.93
C LYS A 52 0.21 -9.94 -11.73
N GLU A 53 1.43 -10.41 -11.84
CA GLU A 53 1.86 -11.67 -12.45
C GLU A 53 1.71 -12.85 -11.49
N GLY A 54 1.38 -12.59 -10.22
CA GLY A 54 1.17 -13.58 -9.18
C GLY A 54 2.46 -14.09 -8.55
N GLU A 55 3.53 -13.29 -8.53
CA GLU A 55 4.79 -13.61 -7.85
C GLU A 55 4.83 -12.99 -6.46
N ILE A 56 5.36 -13.72 -5.47
CA ILE A 56 5.55 -13.24 -4.10
C ILE A 56 6.89 -12.49 -4.03
N VAL A 57 6.84 -11.22 -3.64
CA VAL A 57 8.02 -10.40 -3.36
C VAL A 57 8.02 -10.09 -1.87
N CYS A 58 9.00 -10.66 -1.16
CA CYS A 58 9.27 -10.39 0.24
C CYS A 58 10.48 -9.45 0.36
N GLU A 59 10.51 -8.67 1.42
CA GLU A 59 11.54 -7.64 1.68
C GLU A 59 12.97 -8.20 1.65
N GLU A 60 13.17 -9.46 2.05
CA GLU A 60 14.46 -10.15 2.06
C GLU A 60 15.06 -10.44 0.66
N ASP A 61 14.21 -10.47 -0.39
CA ASP A 61 14.64 -10.79 -1.77
C ASP A 61 14.92 -9.55 -2.63
N ILE A 62 14.63 -8.35 -2.13
CA ILE A 62 14.79 -7.08 -2.84
C ILE A 62 16.28 -6.72 -3.02
N GLU A 63 17.18 -7.28 -2.22
CA GLU A 63 18.62 -6.98 -2.29
C GLU A 63 19.37 -7.62 -3.47
N LYS A 64 18.74 -8.46 -4.31
CA LYS A 64 19.50 -9.28 -5.29
C LYS A 64 19.07 -9.22 -6.76
N LYS A 65 18.12 -8.39 -7.17
CA LYS A 65 17.81 -8.23 -8.61
C LYS A 65 17.56 -6.77 -9.00
N ASP A 66 18.48 -6.28 -9.82
CA ASP A 66 18.60 -4.92 -10.32
C ASP A 66 17.38 -4.35 -11.07
N GLU A 67 17.06 -3.11 -10.70
CA GLU A 67 16.89 -1.94 -11.57
C GLU A 67 15.69 -1.75 -12.54
N GLN A 68 14.63 -2.56 -12.53
CA GLN A 68 13.41 -2.23 -13.29
C GLN A 68 12.10 -2.45 -12.54
N GLU A 69 11.89 -1.68 -11.47
CA GLU A 69 10.56 -1.23 -11.04
C GLU A 69 10.76 -0.10 -10.02
N VAL A 70 10.50 1.13 -10.47
CA VAL A 70 10.69 2.38 -9.71
C VAL A 70 9.32 3.05 -9.61
N VAL A 71 8.44 2.51 -8.77
CA VAL A 71 7.24 3.23 -8.27
C VAL A 71 6.88 2.77 -6.84
N GLY A 72 7.31 1.58 -6.39
CA GLY A 72 6.96 1.03 -5.07
C GLY A 72 7.97 1.26 -3.93
N ARG A 73 9.15 1.84 -4.17
CA ARG A 73 10.25 1.91 -3.18
C ARG A 73 10.21 3.11 -2.24
N GLU A 74 9.25 4.02 -2.41
CA GLU A 74 9.23 5.28 -1.67
C GLU A 74 8.33 5.25 -0.43
N PHE A 75 7.35 4.35 -0.41
CA PHE A 75 6.43 4.20 0.71
C PHE A 75 6.88 3.04 1.59
N VAL A 76 7.01 3.33 2.88
CA VAL A 76 7.40 2.37 3.92
C VAL A 76 6.22 2.09 4.85
N SER A 77 6.25 0.91 5.46
CA SER A 77 5.33 0.51 6.55
C SER A 77 6.06 0.25 7.86
N ASP A 78 7.37 0.43 7.89
CA ASP A 78 8.19 0.22 9.08
C ASP A 78 7.82 1.25 10.15
N ASP A 79 7.73 0.79 11.39
CA ASP A 79 7.35 1.62 12.54
C ASP A 79 5.97 2.28 12.44
N LEU A 80 5.13 1.83 11.48
CA LEU A 80 3.74 2.26 11.35
C LEU A 80 2.79 1.26 12.02
N ASN A 81 2.06 1.73 13.03
CA ASN A 81 0.85 1.06 13.49
C ASN A 81 -0.36 1.62 12.73
N PHE A 82 -0.87 0.84 11.80
CA PHE A 82 -2.06 1.18 11.02
C PHE A 82 -3.30 0.50 11.58
N ASN A 83 -4.39 1.25 11.71
CA ASN A 83 -5.70 0.71 12.07
C ASN A 83 -6.80 1.37 11.24
N TYR A 84 -7.92 0.67 11.08
CA TYR A 84 -9.06 1.17 10.32
C TYR A 84 -10.38 0.73 10.92
N SER A 85 -11.38 1.60 10.86
CA SER A 85 -12.72 1.34 11.41
C SER A 85 -13.82 1.88 10.50
N PHE A 86 -14.96 1.17 10.49
CA PHE A 86 -16.14 1.59 9.75
C PHE A 86 -16.84 2.73 10.51
N LEU A 87 -17.20 3.80 9.82
CA LEU A 87 -18.01 4.88 10.39
C LEU A 87 -19.47 4.79 9.94
N ASN A 88 -19.71 4.90 8.63
CA ASN A 88 -21.05 4.87 8.06
C ASN A 88 -21.02 4.48 6.59
N PHE A 89 -22.17 4.15 6.02
CA PHE A 89 -22.29 4.05 4.56
C PHE A 89 -22.16 5.44 3.92
N PHE A 90 -21.60 5.47 2.71
CA PHE A 90 -21.40 6.70 1.98
C PHE A 90 -22.73 7.17 1.38
N ASP A 91 -23.23 8.30 1.86
CA ASP A 91 -24.33 9.01 1.22
C ASP A 91 -23.76 10.23 0.48
N ALA A 92 -23.91 10.23 -0.84
CA ALA A 92 -23.41 11.30 -1.73
C ALA A 92 -23.97 12.69 -1.38
N LYS A 93 -25.01 12.79 -0.56
CA LYS A 93 -25.56 14.06 -0.06
C LYS A 93 -24.79 14.65 1.10
N THR A 94 -24.09 13.84 1.89
CA THR A 94 -23.43 14.27 3.15
C THR A 94 -21.94 14.53 2.97
N PHE A 95 -21.29 13.88 2.00
CA PHE A 95 -19.89 14.13 1.72
C PHE A 95 -19.75 15.33 0.79
N THR A 96 -19.16 16.41 1.31
CA THR A 96 -18.64 17.52 0.50
C THR A 96 -17.59 17.00 -0.49
N GLN A 97 -17.26 17.79 -1.51
CA GLN A 97 -16.49 17.39 -2.70
C GLN A 97 -15.18 16.61 -2.46
N ASP A 98 -14.59 16.68 -1.27
CA ASP A 98 -13.34 16.00 -0.94
C ASP A 98 -13.62 14.62 -0.36
N ARG A 99 -13.20 13.55 -1.06
CA ARG A 99 -13.33 12.13 -0.67
C ARG A 99 -12.47 11.71 0.54
N VAL A 100 -11.65 12.63 1.03
CA VAL A 100 -10.70 12.43 2.11
C VAL A 100 -10.75 13.66 3.00
N LYS A 101 -10.79 13.44 4.32
CA LYS A 101 -10.81 14.48 5.34
C LYS A 101 -9.85 14.11 6.47
N PHE A 102 -8.96 15.02 6.81
CA PHE A 102 -8.13 14.89 8.01
C PHE A 102 -8.97 15.25 9.24
N LYS A 103 -9.03 14.32 10.19
CA LYS A 103 -9.83 14.46 11.41
C LYS A 103 -9.00 14.98 12.57
N GLU A 104 -7.82 14.38 12.75
CA GLU A 104 -6.92 14.71 13.84
C GLU A 104 -5.49 14.38 13.45
N ILE A 105 -4.58 15.31 13.73
CA ILE A 105 -3.14 15.16 13.68
C ILE A 105 -2.63 15.55 15.06
N SER A 106 -1.99 14.62 15.74
CA SER A 106 -1.48 14.83 17.09
C SER A 106 -0.14 14.12 17.29
N HIS A 107 0.77 14.80 17.99
CA HIS A 107 2.00 14.18 18.48
C HIS A 107 1.71 13.60 19.87
N VAL A 108 1.89 12.29 20.00
CA VAL A 108 1.71 11.54 21.23
C VAL A 108 3.07 11.02 21.71
N GLN A 109 3.16 10.54 22.95
CA GLN A 109 4.41 10.02 23.52
C GLN A 109 5.07 8.94 22.64
N ASP A 110 4.26 8.18 21.92
CA ASP A 110 4.70 7.06 21.08
C ASP A 110 4.96 7.46 19.61
N GLY A 111 4.83 8.75 19.24
CA GLY A 111 5.09 9.24 17.88
C GLY A 111 3.99 10.12 17.28
N LEU A 112 3.91 10.17 15.95
CA LEU A 112 2.94 11.00 15.23
C LEU A 112 1.68 10.19 14.89
N ARG A 113 0.53 10.61 15.42
CA ARG A 113 -0.78 10.02 15.14
C ARG A 113 -1.57 10.89 14.18
N ILE A 114 -2.05 10.28 13.10
CA ILE A 114 -2.85 10.95 12.07
C ILE A 114 -4.10 10.11 11.80
N SER A 115 -5.27 10.74 11.89
CA SER A 115 -6.57 10.13 11.62
C SER A 115 -7.21 10.75 10.37
N VAL A 116 -7.55 9.90 9.41
CA VAL A 116 -8.06 10.28 8.09
C VAL A 116 -9.39 9.58 7.85
N GLU A 117 -10.45 10.36 7.65
CA GLU A 117 -11.74 9.87 7.18
C GLU A 117 -11.75 9.85 5.66
N ARG A 118 -12.05 8.70 5.05
CA ARG A 118 -12.11 8.58 3.59
C ARG A 118 -13.22 7.67 3.11
N VAL A 119 -13.53 7.78 1.82
CA VAL A 119 -14.38 6.80 1.13
C VAL A 119 -13.59 5.52 0.84
N SER A 120 -14.23 4.38 1.07
CA SER A 120 -13.72 3.03 0.81
C SER A 120 -14.86 2.12 0.35
N GLU A 121 -14.55 0.87 0.02
CA GLU A 121 -15.52 -0.18 -0.24
C GLU A 121 -15.74 -1.05 1.01
N CYS A 122 -17.01 -1.36 1.29
CA CYS A 122 -17.49 -2.21 2.36
C CYS A 122 -18.47 -3.25 1.83
N ASN A 123 -18.77 -4.26 2.66
CA ASN A 123 -19.81 -5.24 2.40
C ASN A 123 -21.12 -4.90 3.17
N GLU A 124 -22.18 -5.67 2.91
CA GLU A 124 -23.49 -5.49 3.58
C GLU A 124 -23.44 -5.66 5.11
N LYS A 125 -22.43 -6.38 5.62
CA LYS A 125 -22.22 -6.59 7.07
C LYS A 125 -21.48 -5.44 7.74
N LYS A 126 -21.17 -4.35 7.01
CA LYS A 126 -20.37 -3.21 7.48
C LYS A 126 -18.91 -3.59 7.78
N GLU A 127 -18.44 -4.66 7.16
CA GLU A 127 -17.02 -5.01 7.18
C GLU A 127 -16.33 -4.31 6.01
N MET A 128 -15.10 -3.89 6.23
CA MET A 128 -14.27 -3.24 5.22
C MET A 128 -13.36 -4.28 4.58
N ALA A 129 -13.03 -4.08 3.31
CA ALA A 129 -11.94 -4.81 2.68
C ALA A 129 -10.67 -4.67 3.52
N THR A 130 -9.82 -5.70 3.57
CA THR A 130 -8.53 -5.61 4.27
C THR A 130 -7.71 -4.46 3.68
N GLN A 131 -7.16 -3.60 4.54
CA GLN A 131 -6.38 -2.45 4.13
C GLN A 131 -5.02 -2.46 4.81
N LEU A 132 -4.02 -1.97 4.09
CA LEU A 132 -2.70 -1.68 4.62
C LEU A 132 -2.43 -0.18 4.48
N GLY A 133 -1.80 0.39 5.50
CA GLY A 133 -1.34 1.77 5.50
C GLY A 133 0.14 1.84 5.18
N PHE A 134 0.55 2.93 4.53
CA PHE A 134 1.95 3.24 4.26
C PHE A 134 2.18 4.73 4.45
N TYR A 135 3.45 5.11 4.63
CA TYR A 135 3.86 6.50 4.60
C TYR A 135 5.16 6.69 3.82
N LYS A 136 5.35 7.89 3.29
CA LYS A 136 6.59 8.35 2.68
C LYS A 136 7.01 9.62 3.39
N LEU A 137 8.22 9.61 3.96
CA LEU A 137 8.82 10.79 4.57
C LEU A 137 9.85 11.40 3.60
N GLU A 138 9.61 12.64 3.20
CA GLU A 138 10.51 13.51 2.47
C GLU A 138 10.93 14.67 3.38
N SER A 139 11.95 15.43 2.99
CA SER A 139 12.59 16.45 3.85
C SER A 139 11.65 17.52 4.44
N GLU A 140 10.50 17.79 3.82
CA GLU A 140 9.51 18.76 4.31
C GLU A 140 8.06 18.24 4.20
N ARG A 141 7.91 16.94 3.89
CA ARG A 141 6.62 16.35 3.52
C ARG A 141 6.46 14.95 4.09
N LEU A 142 5.30 14.69 4.67
CA LEU A 142 4.83 13.33 4.94
C LEU A 142 3.61 13.02 4.10
N THR A 143 3.71 11.97 3.30
CA THR A 143 2.60 11.48 2.49
C THR A 143 2.13 10.14 3.03
N LEU A 144 0.87 10.07 3.44
CA LEU A 144 0.19 8.84 3.84
C LEU A 144 -0.52 8.22 2.64
N THR A 145 -0.65 6.91 2.60
CA THR A 145 -1.50 6.23 1.63
C THR A 145 -2.03 4.92 2.20
N THR A 146 -3.10 4.40 1.61
CA THR A 146 -3.60 3.06 1.92
C THR A 146 -3.74 2.23 0.65
N ARG A 147 -3.61 0.92 0.79
CA ARG A 147 -3.99 -0.04 -0.25
C ARG A 147 -5.02 -1.01 0.29
N SER A 148 -6.15 -1.12 -0.41
CA SER A 148 -7.28 -1.96 -0.06
C SER A 148 -7.28 -3.21 -0.94
N ASN A 149 -7.55 -4.37 -0.34
CA ASN A 149 -7.66 -5.63 -1.06
C ASN A 149 -9.11 -5.90 -1.48
N LEU A 150 -9.43 -5.59 -2.73
CA LEU A 150 -10.77 -5.73 -3.32
C LEU A 150 -10.93 -7.02 -4.16
N THR A 151 -10.13 -8.06 -3.91
CA THR A 151 -10.26 -9.33 -4.66
C THR A 151 -11.56 -10.06 -4.35
N ASP A 152 -12.16 -9.83 -3.18
CA ASP A 152 -13.47 -10.36 -2.84
C ASP A 152 -14.58 -9.42 -3.35
N SER A 153 -15.41 -9.93 -4.26
CA SER A 153 -16.56 -9.22 -4.83
C SER A 153 -17.65 -8.86 -3.82
N SER A 154 -17.58 -9.35 -2.58
CA SER A 154 -18.51 -8.98 -1.51
C SER A 154 -18.37 -7.51 -1.06
N PHE A 155 -17.22 -6.88 -1.35
CA PHE A 155 -16.97 -5.46 -1.07
C PHE A 155 -17.33 -4.61 -2.30
N TYR A 156 -18.54 -4.06 -2.32
CA TYR A 156 -19.07 -3.26 -3.44
C TYR A 156 -19.89 -2.04 -3.01
N ILE A 157 -20.04 -1.83 -1.70
CA ILE A 157 -20.84 -0.74 -1.15
C ILE A 157 -19.89 0.35 -0.66
N SER A 158 -19.97 1.53 -1.25
CA SER A 158 -19.19 2.67 -0.78
C SER A 158 -19.54 3.04 0.68
N CYS A 159 -18.50 3.22 1.49
CA CYS A 159 -18.60 3.53 2.91
C CYS A 159 -17.54 4.56 3.31
N ILE A 160 -17.74 5.18 4.46
CA ILE A 160 -16.78 6.07 5.12
C ILE A 160 -16.04 5.26 6.16
N VAL A 161 -14.70 5.32 6.10
CA VAL A 161 -13.81 4.64 7.03
C VAL A 161 -12.91 5.66 7.72
N ASP A 162 -12.57 5.40 8.98
CA ASP A 162 -11.56 6.14 9.74
C ASP A 162 -10.27 5.32 9.72
N ASN A 163 -9.23 5.87 9.10
CA ASN A 163 -7.90 5.29 9.07
C ASN A 163 -7.00 6.03 10.06
N THR A 164 -6.39 5.29 10.98
CA THR A 164 -5.41 5.82 11.94
C THR A 164 -4.02 5.32 11.57
N PHE A 165 -3.10 6.27 11.39
CA PHE A 165 -1.68 6.05 11.19
C PHE A 165 -0.95 6.51 12.45
N LEU A 166 -0.20 5.62 13.09
CA LEU A 166 0.70 5.97 14.18
C LEU A 166 2.13 5.61 13.77
N ILE A 167 2.90 6.63 13.39
CA ILE A 167 4.32 6.50 13.02
C ILE A 167 5.14 6.68 14.30
N ARG A 168 5.83 5.62 14.73
CA ARG A 168 6.63 5.64 15.95
C ARG A 168 7.91 6.46 15.79
N ASP A 169 8.45 6.90 16.94
CA ASP A 169 9.73 7.61 17.04
C ASP A 169 9.86 8.84 16.11
N PHE A 170 8.72 9.45 15.77
CA PHE A 170 8.66 10.63 14.91
C PHE A 170 9.07 11.89 15.69
N ASN A 171 10.21 12.49 15.35
CA ASN A 171 10.69 13.72 15.95
C ASN A 171 10.27 14.95 15.12
N ILE A 172 9.46 15.83 15.71
CA ILE A 172 8.98 17.08 15.07
C ILE A 172 10.05 18.17 15.13
N GLU A 173 10.97 18.11 16.11
CA GLU A 173 11.99 19.15 16.32
C GLU A 173 12.93 19.33 15.13
N ASP A 174 13.05 18.31 14.27
CA ASP A 174 13.90 18.33 13.08
C ASP A 174 13.24 19.00 11.86
N LEU A 175 11.94 19.37 11.94
CA LEU A 175 11.15 19.81 10.78
C LEU A 175 10.56 21.20 11.02
N ASN A 176 11.25 22.23 10.54
CA ASN A 176 10.81 23.63 10.60
C ASN A 176 9.59 23.93 9.71
N ILE A 177 9.34 23.10 8.69
CA ILE A 177 8.19 23.15 7.78
C ILE A 177 7.80 21.69 7.52
N PHE A 178 6.56 21.32 7.85
CA PHE A 178 6.10 19.95 7.68
C PHE A 178 4.65 19.91 7.19
N ASP A 179 4.49 19.60 5.91
CA ASP A 179 3.19 19.40 5.29
C ASP A 179 2.80 17.92 5.32
N ILE A 180 1.59 17.65 5.79
CA ILE A 180 1.00 16.31 5.78
C ILE A 180 0.04 16.19 4.60
N TYR A 181 0.19 15.11 3.84
CA TYR A 181 -0.65 14.76 2.71
C TYR A 181 -1.17 13.34 2.84
N TYR A 182 -2.25 13.09 2.11
CA TYR A 182 -2.80 11.77 1.87
C TYR A 182 -2.92 11.56 0.36
N GLN A 183 -2.37 10.47 -0.14
CA GLN A 183 -2.50 10.04 -1.52
C GLN A 183 -3.46 8.85 -1.58
N ASP A 184 -4.55 9.00 -2.33
CA ASP A 184 -5.50 7.90 -2.52
C ASP A 184 -4.96 6.84 -3.50
N GLU A 185 -5.73 5.76 -3.68
CA GLU A 185 -5.34 4.65 -4.56
C GLU A 185 -5.32 5.01 -6.05
N MET A 186 -5.87 6.18 -6.40
CA MET A 186 -5.91 6.78 -7.74
C MET A 186 -4.85 7.88 -7.93
N ASP A 187 -3.90 7.98 -6.99
CA ASP A 187 -2.82 8.97 -6.96
C ASP A 187 -3.28 10.44 -6.81
N VAL A 188 -4.51 10.67 -6.33
CA VAL A 188 -5.00 12.00 -5.97
C VAL A 188 -4.48 12.40 -4.60
N ILE A 189 -3.90 13.60 -4.51
CA ILE A 189 -3.26 14.12 -3.30
C ILE A 189 -4.19 15.10 -2.58
N TYR A 190 -4.35 14.88 -1.27
CA TYR A 190 -5.14 15.70 -0.36
C TYR A 190 -4.21 16.30 0.71
N ARG A 191 -4.27 17.61 0.93
CA ARG A 191 -3.44 18.31 1.93
C ARG A 191 -4.20 18.42 3.26
N ALA A 192 -3.49 18.21 4.36
CA ALA A 192 -4.07 18.34 5.70
C ALA A 192 -4.31 19.78 6.16
N ASN A 193 -3.60 20.74 5.57
CA ASN A 193 -3.62 22.15 5.96
C ASN A 193 -3.28 22.35 7.45
N ASN A 194 -2.38 21.50 7.98
CA ASN A 194 -1.88 21.61 9.34
C ASN A 194 -0.87 22.76 9.44
N CYS A 195 -0.80 23.37 10.62
CA CYS A 195 0.20 24.39 10.94
C CYS A 195 1.24 23.82 11.90
N VAL A 196 2.50 24.24 11.75
CA VAL A 196 3.55 23.97 12.74
C VAL A 196 3.94 25.30 13.36
N TYR A 197 3.73 25.43 14.67
CA TYR A 197 4.04 26.66 15.41
C TYR A 197 4.63 26.32 16.77
N GLU A 198 5.79 26.90 17.07
CA GLU A 198 6.53 26.70 18.33
C GLU A 198 6.77 25.21 18.67
N GLY A 199 7.03 24.37 17.66
CA GLY A 199 7.27 22.93 17.83
C GLY A 199 5.99 22.08 17.99
N TYR A 200 4.80 22.67 17.85
CA TYR A 200 3.53 21.96 17.93
C TYR A 200 2.84 21.90 16.57
N ILE A 201 2.30 20.73 16.23
CA ILE A 201 1.38 20.58 15.10
C ILE A 201 -0.02 21.00 15.54
N ARG A 202 -0.69 21.80 14.71
CA ARG A 202 -2.06 22.28 14.88
C ARG A 202 -2.90 21.84 13.69
N ASN A 203 -4.11 21.37 13.95
CA ASN A 203 -5.05 21.00 12.90
C ASN A 203 -5.60 22.26 12.23
N SER A 204 -6.11 22.12 11.02
CA SER A 204 -6.85 23.20 10.37
C SER A 204 -7.98 23.67 11.27
N ASP A 205 -8.13 25.00 11.37
CA ASP A 205 -9.11 25.69 12.20
C ASP A 205 -8.91 25.63 13.72
N ASP A 206 -7.83 25.00 14.21
CA ASP A 206 -7.49 25.04 15.64
C ASP A 206 -7.20 26.48 16.10
N VAL A 207 -7.77 26.84 17.25
CA VAL A 207 -7.51 28.10 17.95
C VAL A 207 -6.67 27.80 19.19
N TYR A 208 -5.50 28.43 19.30
CA TYR A 208 -4.52 28.16 20.36
C TYR A 208 -3.87 29.45 20.87
N LYS A 209 -3.24 29.38 22.03
CA LYS A 209 -2.44 30.48 22.58
C LYS A 209 -0.97 30.25 22.25
N SER A 210 -0.23 31.32 21.99
CA SER A 210 1.23 31.27 21.89
C SER A 210 1.87 30.83 23.21
N ALA A 211 3.09 30.30 23.16
CA ALA A 211 3.83 29.81 24.34
C ALA A 211 4.06 30.91 25.40
N ASN A 212 4.19 32.17 24.97
CA ASN A 212 4.29 33.33 25.86
C ASN A 212 2.92 33.83 26.38
N ASN A 213 1.80 33.22 26.00
CA ASN A 213 0.43 33.62 26.31
C ASN A 213 0.04 35.05 25.85
N CYS A 214 0.82 35.68 24.98
CA CYS A 214 0.56 37.04 24.52
C CYS A 214 -0.39 37.10 23.32
N TYR A 215 -0.51 36.03 22.55
CA TYR A 215 -1.27 36.00 21.30
C TYR A 215 -2.27 34.85 21.30
N LEU A 216 -3.43 35.12 20.68
CA LEU A 216 -4.41 34.10 20.30
C LEU A 216 -4.24 33.85 18.81
N CYS A 217 -3.84 32.64 18.46
CA CYS A 217 -3.52 32.22 17.11
C CYS A 217 -4.62 31.27 16.59
N LYS A 218 -4.82 31.25 15.28
CA LYS A 218 -5.69 30.30 14.60
C LYS A 218 -4.94 29.73 13.40
N CYS A 219 -4.95 28.42 13.25
CA CYS A 219 -4.43 27.77 12.04
C CYS A 219 -5.45 27.88 10.90
N ILE A 220 -5.07 28.47 9.78
CA ILE A 220 -5.93 28.64 8.61
C ILE A 220 -5.18 28.18 7.36
N ASN A 221 -5.64 27.10 6.73
CA ASN A 221 -5.07 26.61 5.47
C ASN A 221 -3.55 26.31 5.52
N GLY A 222 -3.04 25.93 6.70
CA GLY A 222 -1.62 25.66 6.92
C GLY A 222 -0.77 26.89 7.31
N GLU A 223 -1.40 28.03 7.60
CA GLU A 223 -0.75 29.26 8.11
C GLU A 223 -1.23 29.66 9.51
#